data_AF-A0A3D5AUF2-F1
#
_entry.id   AF-A0A3D5AUF2-F1
#
_cell.length_a   1.000
_cell.length_b   1.000
_cell.length_c   1.000
_cell.angle_alpha   90.00
_cell.angle_beta   90.00
_cell.angle_gamma   90.00
#
_symmetry.space_group_name_H-M   'P 1'
#
loop_
_entity.id
_entity.type
_entity.pdbx_description
1 polymer ?
#
loop_
_entity_poly.entity_id
_entity_poly.type
_entity_poly.pdbx_seq_one_letter_code
_entity_poly.pdbx_strand_id
1 'polypeptide(L)'
;RYELAWLALDGARVLAGSGEPEAALTRVRSVPERFRSLESFGEAFLAELTMGEVLLTVGQPGEAEQVLRGVVGGLPRDAGALPRAAYALAHALLQVDKP
;
A
#
# COMPACT_ATOMS: atom_id res chain seq x y z
N ARG A 1 -4.78 -11.96 16.26
CA ARG A 1 -4.42 -12.19 14.82
C ARG A 1 -4.48 -10.87 14.05
N TYR A 2 -5.53 -10.09 14.30
CA TYR A 2 -5.66 -8.70 13.85
C TYR A 2 -4.50 -7.81 14.31
N GLU A 3 -4.10 -7.91 15.58
CA GLU A 3 -3.00 -7.15 16.18
C GLU A 3 -1.66 -7.46 15.52
N LEU A 4 -1.44 -8.71 15.10
CA LEU A 4 -0.24 -9.11 14.37
C LEU A 4 -0.21 -8.53 12.95
N ALA A 5 -1.37 -8.34 12.32
CA ALA A 5 -1.47 -7.67 11.02
C ALA A 5 -1.16 -6.17 11.17
N TRP A 6 -1.68 -5.52 12.22
CA TRP A 6 -1.31 -4.14 12.56
C TRP A 6 0.17 -3.98 12.87
N LEU A 7 0.74 -4.86 13.70
CA LEU A 7 2.17 -4.83 14.01
C LEU A 7 3.04 -5.00 12.76
N ALA A 8 2.57 -5.79 11.78
CA ALA A 8 3.24 -5.92 10.49
C ALA A 8 3.14 -4.66 9.64
N LEU A 9 1.96 -4.03 9.60
CA LEU A 9 1.73 -2.79 8.88
C LEU A 9 2.57 -1.64 9.46
N ASP A 10 2.54 -1.45 10.77
CA ASP A 10 3.28 -0.37 11.44
C ASP A 10 4.78 -0.61 11.37
N GLY A 11 5.23 -1.86 11.50
CA GLY A 11 6.62 -2.23 11.28
C GLY A 11 7.09 -1.89 9.86
N ALA A 12 6.27 -2.13 8.84
CA ALA A 12 6.61 -1.75 7.47
C ALA A 12 6.73 -0.23 7.30
N ARG A 13 5.84 0.56 7.92
CA ARG A 13 5.90 2.02 7.88
C ARG A 13 7.15 2.58 8.56
N VAL A 14 7.54 2.00 9.69
CA VAL A 14 8.78 2.36 10.39
C VAL A 14 9.98 2.06 9.49
N LEU A 15 10.07 0.85 8.93
CA LEU A 15 11.17 0.47 8.03
C LEU A 15 11.26 1.42 6.81
N ALA A 16 10.11 1.75 6.20
CA ALA A 16 10.07 2.69 5.08
C ALA A 16 10.56 4.09 5.50
N GLY A 17 10.11 4.60 6.64
CA GLY A 17 10.54 5.90 7.18
C GLY A 17 12.00 5.94 7.64
N SER A 18 12.58 4.78 7.97
CA SER A 18 13.98 4.62 8.37
C SER A 18 14.95 4.40 7.20
N GLY A 19 14.47 4.41 5.95
CA GLY A 19 15.30 4.23 4.76
C GLY A 19 15.60 2.76 4.42
N GLU A 20 14.76 1.83 4.89
CA GLU A 20 14.84 0.40 4.58
C GLU A 20 13.61 -0.08 3.76
N PRO A 21 13.36 0.48 2.57
CA PRO A 21 12.12 0.25 1.83
C PRO A 21 11.96 -1.19 1.31
N GLU A 22 13.03 -1.92 1.03
CA GLU A 22 12.98 -3.33 0.63
C GLU A 22 12.55 -4.23 1.80
N ALA A 23 13.03 -3.93 3.01
CA ALA A 23 12.59 -4.60 4.23
C ALA A 23 11.12 -4.28 4.53
N ALA A 24 10.72 -3.02 4.35
CA ALA A 24 9.33 -2.59 4.45
C ALA A 24 8.42 -3.36 3.48
N LEU A 25 8.85 -3.52 2.22
CA LEU A 25 8.10 -4.24 1.20
C LEU A 25 7.90 -5.70 1.59
N THR A 26 8.98 -6.35 2.03
CA THR A 26 8.94 -7.73 2.53
C THR A 26 7.94 -7.87 3.69
N ARG A 27 7.93 -6.89 4.60
CA ARG A 27 7.06 -6.88 5.77
C ARG A 27 5.58 -6.70 5.42
N VAL A 28 5.25 -5.79 4.50
CA VAL A 28 3.86 -5.41 4.17
C VAL A 28 3.19 -6.38 3.18
N ARG A 29 3.94 -7.12 2.36
CA ARG A 29 3.41 -7.93 1.24
C ARG A 29 2.27 -8.88 1.61
N SER A 30 2.32 -9.52 2.78
CA SER A 30 1.26 -10.46 3.22
C SER A 30 0.16 -9.82 4.07
N VAL A 31 0.25 -8.52 4.37
CA VAL A 31 -0.65 -7.84 5.32
C VAL A 31 -2.06 -7.63 4.75
N PRO A 32 -2.25 -7.20 3.48
CA PRO A 32 -3.59 -7.06 2.90
C PRO A 32 -4.44 -8.33 3.00
N GLU A 33 -3.86 -9.47 2.63
CA GLU A 33 -4.53 -10.77 2.64
C GLU A 33 -4.90 -11.20 4.07
N ARG A 34 -4.04 -10.91 5.06
CA ARG A 34 -4.34 -11.15 6.47
C ARG A 34 -5.55 -10.35 6.93
N PHE A 35 -5.62 -9.05 6.61
CA PHE A 35 -6.79 -8.23 6.95
C PHE A 35 -8.06 -8.71 6.24
N ARG A 36 -7.98 -9.09 4.96
CA ARG A 36 -9.12 -9.69 4.22
C ARG A 36 -9.61 -10.99 4.84
N SER A 37 -8.69 -11.86 5.29
CA SER A 37 -9.06 -13.12 5.97
C SER A 37 -9.77 -12.91 7.31
N LEU A 38 -9.69 -11.69 7.84
CA LEU A 38 -10.36 -11.25 9.07
C LEU A 38 -11.55 -10.32 8.77
N GLU A 39 -11.98 -10.21 7.50
CA GLU A 39 -13.07 -9.34 7.03
C GLU A 39 -12.85 -7.84 7.37
N SER A 40 -11.59 -7.46 7.63
CA SER A 40 -11.19 -6.08 7.97
C SER A 40 -10.81 -5.31 6.70
N PHE A 41 -11.80 -5.02 5.86
CA PHE A 41 -11.56 -4.48 4.51
C PHE A 41 -10.95 -3.08 4.49
N GLY A 42 -11.30 -2.22 5.45
CA GLY A 42 -10.72 -0.87 5.55
C GLY A 42 -9.21 -0.92 5.79
N GLU A 43 -8.79 -1.78 6.71
CA GLU A 43 -7.39 -2.03 7.02
C GLU A 43 -6.66 -2.74 5.88
N ALA A 44 -7.34 -3.61 5.14
CA ALA A 44 -6.78 -4.20 3.92
C ALA A 44 -6.45 -3.13 2.88
N PHE A 45 -7.36 -2.20 2.60
CA PHE A 45 -7.09 -1.07 1.70
C PHE A 45 -5.96 -0.16 2.20
N LEU A 46 -5.89 0.07 3.51
CA LEU A 46 -4.81 0.84 4.12
C LEU A 46 -3.44 0.15 3.97
N ALA A 47 -3.40 -1.18 4.11
CA ALA A 47 -2.20 -1.97 3.90
C ALA A 47 -1.77 -1.98 2.43
N GLU A 48 -2.71 -2.07 1.49
CA GLU A 48 -2.43 -1.99 0.05
C GLU A 48 -1.95 -0.62 -0.38
N LEU A 49 -2.54 0.45 0.15
CA LEU A 49 -2.04 1.81 -0.07
C LEU A 49 -0.59 1.94 0.41
N THR A 50 -0.30 1.45 1.61
CA THR A 50 1.06 1.46 2.16
C THR A 50 2.01 0.63 1.29
N MET A 51 1.59 -0.55 0.82
CA MET A 51 2.37 -1.39 -0.08
C MET A 51 2.66 -0.69 -1.41
N GLY A 52 1.66 -0.04 -2.02
CA GLY A 52 1.84 0.75 -3.25
C GLY A 52 2.85 1.87 -3.10
N GLU A 53 2.81 2.61 -1.99
CA GLU A 53 3.78 3.68 -1.71
C GLU A 53 5.21 3.15 -1.50
N VAL A 54 5.35 2.01 -0.81
CA VAL A 54 6.64 1.34 -0.65
C VAL A 54 7.17 0.83 -2.00
N LEU A 55 6.31 0.26 -2.84
CA LEU A 55 6.66 -0.17 -4.21
C LEU A 55 7.21 0.99 -5.05
N LEU A 56 6.63 2.19 -4.93
CA LEU A 56 7.16 3.40 -5.57
C LEU A 56 8.55 3.77 -5.05
N THR A 57 8.78 3.61 -3.75
CA THR A 57 10.08 3.93 -3.13
C THR A 57 11.18 2.97 -3.58
N VAL A 58 10.87 1.68 -3.77
CA VAL A 58 11.84 0.68 -4.28
C VAL A 58 11.94 0.66 -5.81
N GLY A 59 11.34 1.62 -6.51
CA GLY A 59 11.44 1.72 -7.98
C GLY A 59 10.66 0.64 -8.73
N GLN A 60 9.53 0.18 -8.19
CA GLN A 60 8.63 -0.79 -8.82
C GLN A 60 7.27 -0.15 -9.18
N PRO A 61 7.25 0.86 -10.06
CA PRO A 61 6.04 1.63 -10.33
C PRO A 61 4.93 0.83 -11.03
N GLY A 62 5.28 -0.18 -11.84
CA GLY A 62 4.28 -1.04 -12.49
C GLY A 62 3.49 -1.91 -11.51
N GLU A 63 4.17 -2.51 -10.52
CA GLU A 63 3.49 -3.27 -9.45
C GLU A 63 2.70 -2.31 -8.54
N ALA A 64 3.26 -1.13 -8.26
CA ALA A 64 2.57 -0.09 -7.49
C ALA A 64 1.25 0.33 -8.17
N GLU A 65 1.28 0.59 -9.48
CA GLU A 65 0.10 0.99 -10.26
C GLU A 65 -1.01 -0.06 -10.13
N GLN A 66 -0.69 -1.34 -10.32
CA GLN A 66 -1.68 -2.42 -10.25
C GLN A 66 -2.38 -2.46 -8.88
N VAL A 67 -1.61 -2.38 -7.79
CA VAL A 67 -2.12 -2.36 -6.42
C VAL A 67 -2.98 -1.12 -6.18
N LEU A 68 -2.48 0.06 -6.56
CA LEU A 68 -3.12 1.35 -6.29
C LEU A 68 -4.40 1.56 -7.11
N ARG A 69 -4.50 0.99 -8.31
CA ARG A 69 -5.77 0.94 -9.06
C ARG A 69 -6.85 0.18 -8.28
N GLY A 70 -6.48 -0.95 -7.67
CA GLY A 70 -7.38 -1.72 -6.79
C GLY A 70 -7.85 -0.90 -5.59
N VAL A 71 -6.95 -0.16 -4.94
CA VAL A 71 -7.29 0.71 -3.80
C VAL A 71 -8.24 1.83 -4.20
N VAL A 72 -7.91 2.58 -5.26
CA VAL A 72 -8.75 3.70 -5.72
C VAL A 72 -10.12 3.23 -6.20
N GLY A 73 -10.19 2.08 -6.87
CA GLY A 73 -11.44 1.49 -7.34
C GLY A 73 -12.31 0.89 -6.22
N GLY A 74 -11.71 0.51 -5.09
CA GLY A 74 -12.40 -0.18 -4.00
C GLY A 74 -12.79 0.70 -2.80
N LEU A 75 -12.16 1.86 -2.63
CA LEU A 75 -12.48 2.78 -1.53
C LEU A 75 -13.82 3.51 -1.76
N PRO A 76 -14.62 3.75 -0.70
CA PRO A 76 -15.75 4.69 -0.74
C PRO A 76 -15.31 6.09 -1.19
N ARG A 77 -16.21 6.81 -1.88
CA ARG A 77 -15.91 8.15 -2.42
C ARG A 77 -15.60 9.20 -1.35
N ASP A 78 -16.12 9.01 -0.15
CA ASP A 78 -15.94 9.87 1.02
C ASP A 78 -14.83 9.38 1.97
N ALA A 79 -14.13 8.29 1.60
CA ALA A 79 -13.02 7.78 2.40
C ALA A 79 -11.88 8.81 2.46
N GLY A 80 -11.44 9.18 3.66
CA GLY A 80 -10.34 10.13 3.86
C GLY A 80 -9.01 9.70 3.25
N ALA A 81 -8.81 8.40 2.99
CA ALA A 81 -7.63 7.87 2.32
C ALA A 81 -7.65 8.02 0.79
N LEU A 82 -8.81 8.30 0.19
CA LEU A 82 -8.97 8.33 -1.27
C LEU A 82 -8.08 9.39 -1.95
N PRO A 83 -7.96 10.64 -1.46
CA PRO A 83 -7.06 11.61 -2.08
C PRO A 83 -5.59 11.16 -2.08
N ARG A 84 -5.15 10.51 -0.99
CA ARG A 84 -3.79 9.96 -0.88
C ARG A 84 -3.58 8.80 -1.85
N ALA A 85 -4.53 7.88 -1.95
CA ALA A 85 -4.47 6.77 -2.90
C ALA A 85 -4.46 7.25 -4.36
N ALA A 86 -5.30 8.24 -4.69
CA ALA A 86 -5.33 8.84 -6.03
C ALA A 86 -4.00 9.52 -6.38
N TYR A 87 -3.41 10.25 -5.43
CA TYR A 87 -2.08 10.85 -5.62
C TYR A 87 -1.00 9.79 -5.87
N ALA A 88 -0.95 8.74 -5.04
CA ALA A 88 0.00 7.65 -5.21
C ALA A 88 -0.16 6.95 -6.57
N LEU A 89 -1.41 6.70 -7.01
CA LEU A 89 -1.68 6.12 -8.31
C LEU A 89 -1.20 7.02 -9.46
N ALA A 90 -1.48 8.32 -9.39
CA ALA A 90 -0.99 9.28 -10.38
C ALA A 90 0.55 9.30 -10.43
N HIS A 91 1.21 9.20 -9.28
CA HIS A 91 2.67 9.12 -9.19
C HIS A 91 3.20 7.84 -9.85
N ALA A 92 2.55 6.70 -9.64
CA ALA A 92 2.90 5.44 -10.29
C ALA A 92 2.81 5.54 -11.81
N LEU A 93 1.68 6.04 -12.32
CA LEU A 93 1.44 6.23 -13.75
C LEU A 93 2.51 7.12 -14.41
N LEU A 94 2.85 8.25 -13.77
CA LEU A 94 3.89 9.15 -14.25
C LEU A 94 5.30 8.53 -14.29
N GLN A 95 5.56 7.49 -13.52
CA GLN A 95 6.82 6.75 -13.58
C GLN A 95 6.79 5.63 -14.63
N VAL A 96 5.65 4.95 -14.79
CA VAL A 96 5.45 3.92 -15.83
C VAL A 96 5.52 4.53 -17.23
N ASP A 97 4.98 5.73 -17.43
CA ASP A 97 4.96 6.43 -18.72
C ASP A 97 6.32 7.02 -19.13
N LYS A 98 7.37 6.89 -18.31
CA LYS A 98 8.71 7.38 -18.67
C LYS A 98 9.36 6.42 -19.69
N PRO A 99 9.84 6.94 -20.83
CA PRO A 99 10.49 6.13 -21.87
C PRO A 99 11.85 5.56 -21.45
#